data_AF-A0A0B0D482-F1
#
_entry.id   AF-A0A0B0D482-F1
#
_cell.length_a   1.000
_cell.length_b   1.000
_cell.length_c   1.000
_cell.angle_alpha   90.00
_cell.angle_beta   90.00
_cell.angle_gamma   90.00
#
_symmetry.space_group_name_H-M   'P 1'
#
loop_
_entity.id
_entity.type
_entity.pdbx_description
1 polymer ?
#
loop_
_entity_poly.entity_id
_entity_poly.type
_entity_poly.pdbx_seq_one_letter_code
_entity_poly.pdbx_strand_id
1 'polypeptide(L)'
;MLALISWIALSIGLICSIIIIVDVIRHPQMMKVMNFVWPINGWFFGPIALWTYFKWGRLKSKDNEREDHRERPAKVFVSTSHCAGGCTFGDAVGVPIVALTGLTIAGSTLFAHYTVEFILAYIFGIIFQFYAIYPMNKEKGVMGSIKAAVK
;
A
#
# COMPACT_ATOMS: atom_id res chain seq x y z
N MET A 1 -2.52 -30.61 2.24
CA MET A 1 -3.55 -29.81 2.92
C MET A 1 -3.17 -28.32 3.01
N LEU A 2 -2.00 -27.96 3.57
CA LEU A 2 -1.59 -26.55 3.69
C LEU A 2 -1.49 -25.83 2.34
N ALA A 3 -0.92 -26.48 1.32
CA ALA A 3 -0.83 -25.89 -0.01
C ALA A 3 -2.20 -25.49 -0.58
N LEU A 4 -3.23 -26.33 -0.43
CA LEU A 4 -4.58 -26.03 -0.93
C LEU A 4 -5.18 -24.80 -0.23
N ILE A 5 -4.96 -24.68 1.08
CA ILE A 5 -5.39 -23.50 1.87
C ILE A 5 -4.64 -22.25 1.39
N SER A 6 -3.33 -22.34 1.16
CA SER A 6 -2.53 -21.23 0.62
C SER A 6 -3.02 -20.79 -0.75
N TRP A 7 -3.29 -21.72 -1.67
CA TRP A 7 -3.80 -21.41 -3.00
C TRP A 7 -5.17 -20.73 -2.96
N ILE A 8 -6.08 -21.19 -2.08
CA ILE A 8 -7.39 -20.55 -1.89
C ILE A 8 -7.22 -19.13 -1.34
N ALA A 9 -6.40 -18.96 -0.30
CA ALA A 9 -6.17 -17.65 0.31
C ALA A 9 -5.56 -16.64 -0.67
N LEU A 10 -4.55 -17.06 -1.45
CA LEU A 10 -3.92 -16.22 -2.48
C LEU A 10 -4.92 -15.87 -3.59
N SER A 11 -5.73 -16.83 -4.02
CA SER A 11 -6.74 -16.60 -5.07
C SER A 11 -7.79 -15.59 -4.60
N ILE A 12 -8.25 -15.70 -3.36
CA ILE A 12 -9.20 -14.74 -2.77
C ILE A 12 -8.57 -13.34 -2.71
N GLY A 13 -7.33 -13.22 -2.23
CA GLY A 13 -6.61 -11.94 -2.17
C GLY A 13 -6.45 -11.30 -3.55
N LEU A 14 -6.08 -12.10 -4.55
CA LEU A 14 -5.95 -11.65 -5.93
C LEU A 14 -7.28 -11.19 -6.52
N ILE A 15 -8.37 -11.95 -6.31
CA ILE A 15 -9.71 -11.58 -6.77
C ILE A 15 -10.15 -10.26 -6.11
N CYS A 16 -9.96 -10.11 -4.80
CA CYS A 16 -10.28 -8.87 -4.10
C CYS A 16 -9.48 -7.68 -4.67
N SER A 17 -8.18 -7.87 -4.91
CA SER A 17 -7.31 -6.85 -5.52
C SER A 17 -7.82 -6.45 -6.91
N ILE A 18 -8.16 -7.41 -7.77
CA ILE A 18 -8.70 -7.16 -9.12
C ILE A 18 -10.02 -6.39 -9.06
N ILE A 19 -10.94 -6.76 -8.17
CA ILE A 19 -12.22 -6.04 -8.01
C ILE A 19 -11.98 -4.58 -7.63
N ILE A 20 -11.07 -4.33 -6.68
CA ILE A 20 -10.70 -2.98 -6.27
C ILE A 20 -10.08 -2.21 -7.45
N ILE A 21 -9.17 -2.82 -8.21
CA ILE A 21 -8.54 -2.18 -9.39
C ILE A 21 -9.60 -1.75 -10.40
N VAL A 22 -10.52 -2.64 -10.76
CA VAL A 22 -11.58 -2.35 -11.73
C VAL A 22 -12.48 -1.20 -11.27
N ASP A 23 -12.84 -1.17 -9.98
CA ASP A 23 -13.66 -0.08 -9.43
C ASP A 23 -12.89 1.24 -9.35
N VAL A 24 -11.62 1.22 -8.94
CA VAL A 24 -10.74 2.40 -8.88
C VAL A 24 -10.51 3.03 -10.25
N ILE A 25 -10.38 2.22 -11.32
CA ILE A 25 -10.24 2.74 -12.68
C ILE A 25 -11.50 3.50 -13.12
N ARG A 26 -12.68 3.04 -12.70
CA ARG A 26 -13.96 3.72 -12.99
C ARG A 26 -14.20 4.92 -12.08
N HIS A 27 -13.65 4.89 -10.87
CA HIS A 27 -13.88 5.86 -9.81
C HIS A 27 -12.54 6.28 -9.17
N PRO A 28 -11.71 7.08 -9.87
CA PRO A 28 -10.37 7.43 -9.38
C PRO A 28 -10.42 8.25 -8.09
N GLN A 29 -9.52 7.94 -7.15
CA GLN A 29 -9.42 8.63 -5.86
C GLN A 29 -8.71 9.99 -6.01
N MET A 30 -9.10 10.96 -5.17
CA MET A 30 -8.45 12.28 -5.07
C MET A 30 -6.96 12.18 -4.74
N MET A 31 -6.60 11.28 -3.82
CA MET A 31 -5.20 10.99 -3.50
C MET A 31 -4.71 9.88 -4.44
N LYS A 32 -3.96 10.24 -5.48
CA LYS A 32 -3.52 9.31 -6.53
C LYS A 32 -2.82 8.06 -6.00
N VAL A 33 -2.08 8.16 -4.88
CA VAL A 33 -1.41 6.99 -4.27
C VAL A 33 -2.39 5.95 -3.78
N MET A 34 -3.55 6.40 -3.31
CA MET A 34 -4.60 5.55 -2.78
C MET A 34 -5.20 4.64 -3.87
N ASN A 35 -5.06 5.01 -5.16
CA ASN A 35 -5.41 4.14 -6.28
C ASN A 35 -4.52 2.88 -6.35
N PHE A 36 -3.29 2.96 -5.84
CA PHE A 36 -2.36 1.83 -5.78
C PHE A 36 -2.45 1.08 -4.44
N VAL A 37 -2.56 1.82 -3.34
CA VAL A 37 -2.60 1.25 -1.98
C VAL A 37 -3.82 0.35 -1.78
N TRP A 38 -5.02 0.75 -2.24
CA TRP A 38 -6.22 -0.08 -2.08
C TRP A 38 -6.09 -1.47 -2.73
N PRO A 39 -5.65 -1.60 -4.00
CA PRO A 39 -5.32 -2.88 -4.60
C PRO A 39 -4.28 -3.70 -3.84
N ILE A 40 -3.19 -3.06 -3.39
CA ILE A 40 -2.11 -3.72 -2.65
C ILE A 40 -2.64 -4.28 -1.32
N ASN A 41 -3.53 -3.56 -0.64
CA ASN A 41 -4.17 -4.05 0.58
C ASN A 41 -5.01 -5.31 0.33
N GLY A 42 -5.56 -5.46 -0.88
CA GLY A 42 -6.24 -6.69 -1.29
C GLY A 42 -5.35 -7.94 -1.20
N TRP A 43 -4.04 -7.81 -1.39
CA TRP A 43 -3.11 -8.96 -1.39
C TRP A 43 -3.03 -9.65 -0.02
N PHE A 44 -3.08 -8.88 1.07
CA PHE A 44 -2.90 -9.42 2.42
C PHE A 44 -4.17 -9.38 3.29
N PHE A 45 -5.04 -8.38 3.13
CA PHE A 45 -6.30 -8.29 3.86
C PHE A 45 -7.48 -8.98 3.14
N GLY A 46 -7.33 -9.32 1.86
CA GLY A 46 -8.35 -10.05 1.10
C GLY A 46 -9.75 -9.42 1.20
N PRO A 47 -10.78 -10.16 1.65
CA PRO A 47 -12.16 -9.64 1.73
C PRO A 47 -12.32 -8.42 2.65
N ILE A 48 -11.48 -8.30 3.69
CA ILE A 48 -11.53 -7.16 4.61
C ILE A 48 -11.08 -5.88 3.89
N ALA A 49 -10.10 -5.98 2.98
CA ALA A 49 -9.68 -4.86 2.14
C ALA A 49 -10.83 -4.39 1.25
N LEU A 50 -11.57 -5.33 0.67
CA LEU A 50 -12.71 -5.02 -0.19
C LEU A 50 -13.84 -4.30 0.58
N TRP A 51 -14.17 -4.79 1.78
CA TRP A 51 -15.17 -4.16 2.63
C TRP A 51 -14.76 -2.74 3.06
N THR A 52 -13.52 -2.57 3.53
CA THR A 52 -12.99 -1.25 3.92
C THR A 52 -12.88 -0.31 2.72
N TYR A 53 -12.56 -0.82 1.52
CA TYR A 53 -12.57 -0.06 0.29
C TYR A 53 -13.96 0.47 -0.05
N PHE A 54 -14.99 -0.37 -0.06
CA PHE A 54 -16.34 0.11 -0.38
C PHE A 54 -16.92 1.03 0.69
N LYS A 55 -16.60 0.78 1.96
CA LYS A 55 -17.09 1.59 3.09
C LYS A 55 -16.39 2.95 3.19
N TRP A 56 -15.09 3.01 2.94
CA TRP A 56 -14.28 4.21 3.20
C TRP A 56 -13.53 4.71 1.95
N GLY A 57 -13.02 3.83 1.08
CA GLY A 57 -12.36 4.24 -0.15
C GLY A 57 -13.32 4.86 -1.17
N ARG A 58 -14.35 4.12 -1.58
CA ARG A 58 -15.26 4.50 -2.68
C ARG A 58 -16.09 5.75 -2.38
N LEU A 59 -16.53 5.94 -1.13
CA LEU A 59 -17.30 7.13 -0.74
C LEU A 59 -16.56 8.43 -1.04
N LYS A 60 -15.22 8.45 -0.88
CA LYS A 60 -14.41 9.65 -1.12
C LYS A 60 -14.23 9.95 -2.61
N SER A 61 -14.36 8.95 -3.48
CA SER A 61 -14.24 9.11 -4.93
C SER A 61 -15.54 9.64 -5.56
N LYS A 62 -16.69 9.28 -4.99
CA LYS A 62 -18.00 9.72 -5.50
C LYS A 62 -18.34 11.17 -5.11
N ASP A 63 -17.88 11.63 -3.95
CA ASP A 63 -18.31 12.90 -3.37
C ASP A 63 -17.08 13.64 -2.80
N ASN A 64 -16.37 14.33 -3.70
CA ASN A 64 -15.06 14.93 -3.41
C ASN A 64 -15.14 16.16 -2.49
N GLU A 65 -16.32 16.78 -2.38
CA GLU A 65 -16.56 17.99 -1.56
C GLU A 65 -17.16 17.67 -0.19
N ARG A 66 -17.52 16.40 0.06
CA ARG A 66 -18.11 16.01 1.35
C ARG A 66 -17.06 16.05 2.45
N GLU A 67 -17.37 16.76 3.53
CA GLU A 67 -16.55 16.71 4.74
C GLU A 67 -16.42 15.27 5.28
N ASP A 68 -15.19 14.90 5.65
CA ASP A 68 -14.90 13.56 6.13
C ASP A 68 -15.40 13.36 7.57
N HIS A 69 -16.67 12.95 7.70
CA HIS A 69 -17.32 12.61 8.97
C HIS A 69 -16.92 11.23 9.53
N ARG A 70 -15.87 10.59 8.99
CA ARG A 70 -15.36 9.34 9.58
C ARG A 70 -14.92 9.53 11.01
N GLU A 71 -15.27 8.57 11.84
CA GLU A 71 -14.71 8.44 13.18
C GLU A 71 -13.18 8.27 13.10
N ARG A 72 -12.49 8.72 14.16
CA ARG A 72 -11.02 8.61 14.29
C ARG A 72 -10.44 7.24 13.88
N PRO A 73 -10.99 6.07 14.29
CA PRO A 73 -10.42 4.77 13.91
C PRO A 73 -10.35 4.56 12.39
N ALA A 74 -11.37 4.99 11.64
CA ALA A 74 -11.38 4.85 10.19
C ALA A 74 -10.34 5.77 9.52
N LYS A 75 -10.12 6.97 10.05
CA LYS A 75 -9.08 7.89 9.57
C LYS A 75 -7.67 7.33 9.82
N VAL A 76 -7.43 6.80 11.02
CA VAL A 76 -6.17 6.14 11.37
C VAL A 76 -5.94 4.93 10.47
N PHE A 77 -6.95 4.08 10.26
CA PHE A 77 -6.82 2.90 9.40
C PHE A 77 -6.40 3.27 7.97
N VAL A 78 -7.06 4.24 7.35
CA VAL A 78 -6.72 4.67 5.98
C VAL A 78 -5.34 5.32 5.93
N SER A 79 -4.94 6.06 6.97
CA SER A 79 -3.59 6.62 7.08
C SER A 79 -2.52 5.53 7.19
N THR A 80 -2.72 4.53 8.06
CA THR A 80 -1.74 3.45 8.26
C THR A 80 -1.66 2.51 7.06
N SER A 81 -2.79 2.29 6.39
CA SER A 81 -2.91 1.48 5.17
C SER A 81 -1.94 1.92 4.07
N HIS A 82 -1.65 3.21 4.01
CA HIS A 82 -0.75 3.79 3.03
C HIS A 82 0.71 3.39 3.24
N CYS A 83 1.19 3.45 4.49
CA CYS A 83 2.52 2.96 4.85
C CYS A 83 2.61 1.43 4.70
N ALA A 84 1.57 0.71 5.12
CA ALA A 84 1.50 -0.74 4.94
C ALA A 84 1.58 -1.14 3.46
N GLY A 85 0.91 -0.40 2.57
CA GLY A 85 1.02 -0.60 1.12
C GLY A 85 2.44 -0.40 0.60
N GLY A 86 3.17 0.60 1.10
CA GLY A 86 4.57 0.85 0.75
C GLY A 86 5.50 -0.30 1.17
N CYS A 87 5.34 -0.81 2.39
CA CYS A 87 6.11 -1.98 2.86
C CYS A 87 5.81 -3.23 2.04
N THR A 88 4.54 -3.57 1.84
CA THR A 88 4.13 -4.73 1.04
C THR A 88 4.65 -4.63 -0.40
N PHE A 89 4.68 -3.43 -0.98
CA PHE A 89 5.26 -3.22 -2.30
C PHE A 89 6.79 -3.41 -2.30
N GLY A 90 7.46 -2.95 -1.24
CA GLY A 90 8.89 -3.21 -1.01
C GLY A 90 9.21 -4.69 -0.95
N ASP A 91 8.44 -5.47 -0.21
CA ASP A 91 8.63 -6.93 -0.12
C ASP A 91 8.34 -7.63 -1.44
N ALA A 92 7.26 -7.22 -2.13
CA ALA A 92 6.89 -7.77 -3.43
C ALA A 92 7.97 -7.56 -4.50
N VAL A 93 8.76 -6.48 -4.40
CA VAL A 93 9.88 -6.20 -5.29
C VAL A 93 11.20 -6.79 -4.76
N GLY A 94 11.41 -6.77 -3.44
CA GLY A 94 12.63 -7.21 -2.78
C GLY A 94 12.84 -8.72 -2.80
N VAL A 95 11.78 -9.50 -2.56
CA VAL A 95 11.85 -10.98 -2.55
C VAL A 95 12.34 -11.51 -3.91
N PRO A 96 11.77 -11.13 -5.08
CA PRO A 96 12.29 -11.55 -6.37
C PRO A 96 13.72 -11.08 -6.65
N ILE A 97 14.10 -9.87 -6.23
CA ILE A 97 15.45 -9.35 -6.42
C ILE A 97 16.48 -10.26 -5.74
N VAL A 98 16.28 -10.57 -4.46
CA VAL A 98 17.22 -11.43 -3.72
C VAL A 98 17.20 -12.86 -4.26
N ALA A 99 16.02 -13.39 -4.59
CA ALA A 99 15.88 -14.73 -5.14
C ALA A 99 16.57 -14.91 -6.50
N LEU A 100 16.47 -13.92 -7.40
CA LEU A 100 17.08 -13.99 -8.74
C LEU A 100 18.59 -13.71 -8.73
N THR A 101 19.04 -12.81 -7.87
CA THR A 101 20.46 -12.45 -7.78
C THR A 101 21.28 -13.43 -6.95
N GLY A 102 20.64 -14.27 -6.14
CA GLY A 102 21.32 -15.18 -5.22
C GLY A 102 22.18 -14.44 -4.19
N LEU A 103 21.84 -13.17 -3.89
CA LEU A 103 22.58 -12.35 -2.95
C LEU A 103 22.68 -13.05 -1.60
N THR A 104 23.91 -13.13 -1.10
CA THR A 104 24.20 -13.65 0.24
C THR A 104 24.98 -12.61 0.99
N ILE A 105 24.54 -12.31 2.22
CA ILE A 105 25.26 -11.42 3.13
C ILE A 105 25.71 -12.28 4.30
N ALA A 106 27.00 -12.24 4.60
CA ALA A 106 27.62 -13.10 5.62
C ALA A 106 27.33 -14.61 5.43
N GLY A 107 27.26 -15.06 4.17
CA GLY A 107 27.04 -16.47 3.83
C GLY A 107 25.59 -16.95 3.94
N SER A 108 24.63 -16.06 4.24
CA SER A 108 23.20 -16.42 4.33
C SER A 108 22.35 -15.53 3.42
N THR A 109 21.40 -16.17 2.74
CA THR A 109 20.39 -15.50 1.90
C THR A 109 19.37 -14.73 2.75
N LEU A 110 19.14 -15.15 4.01
CA LEU A 110 18.19 -14.49 4.91
C LEU A 110 18.62 -13.06 5.24
N PHE A 111 19.92 -12.83 5.47
CA PHE A 111 20.41 -11.46 5.72
C PHE A 111 20.28 -10.57 4.49
N ALA A 112 20.43 -11.14 3.29
CA ALA A 112 20.19 -10.42 2.04
C ALA A 112 18.72 -10.03 1.90
N HIS A 113 17.79 -10.96 2.15
CA HIS A 113 16.35 -10.68 2.21
C HIS A 113 16.04 -9.53 3.16
N TYR A 114 16.45 -9.63 4.42
CA TYR A 114 16.17 -8.59 5.41
C TYR A 114 16.75 -7.22 5.03
N THR A 115 17.97 -7.19 4.53
CA THR A 115 18.62 -5.92 4.19
C THR A 115 17.94 -5.27 2.98
N VAL A 116 17.71 -6.04 1.91
CA VAL A 116 17.14 -5.51 0.66
C VAL A 116 15.68 -5.13 0.85
N GLU A 117 14.88 -6.00 1.47
CA GLU A 117 13.45 -5.74 1.74
C GLU A 117 13.29 -4.54 2.67
N PHE A 118 14.10 -4.42 3.73
CA PHE A 118 14.06 -3.26 4.62
C PHE A 118 14.36 -1.95 3.89
N ILE A 119 15.42 -1.92 3.08
CA ILE A 119 15.79 -0.72 2.31
C ILE A 119 14.67 -0.34 1.33
N LEU A 120 14.14 -1.32 0.58
CA LEU A 120 13.06 -1.08 -0.37
C LEU A 120 11.77 -0.64 0.31
N ALA A 121 11.36 -1.32 1.38
CA ALA A 121 10.18 -0.95 2.16
C ALA A 121 10.28 0.47 2.70
N TYR A 122 11.45 0.87 3.21
CA TYR A 122 11.68 2.23 3.68
C TYR A 122 11.58 3.27 2.56
N ILE A 123 12.22 3.01 1.42
CA ILE A 123 12.19 3.89 0.23
C ILE A 123 10.75 4.03 -0.28
N PHE A 124 10.04 2.93 -0.51
CA PHE A 124 8.67 2.96 -1.01
C PHE A 124 7.70 3.57 0.00
N GLY A 125 7.89 3.33 1.29
CA GLY A 125 7.14 3.98 2.36
C GLY A 125 7.25 5.51 2.29
N ILE A 126 8.48 6.04 2.18
CA ILE A 126 8.71 7.49 2.03
C ILE A 126 8.08 8.03 0.75
N ILE A 127 8.27 7.33 -0.38
CA ILE A 127 7.72 7.74 -1.68
C ILE A 127 6.21 7.85 -1.59
N PHE A 128 5.56 6.82 -1.05
CA PHE A 128 4.11 6.80 -0.90
C PHE A 128 3.72 7.98 0.00
N GLN A 129 4.33 8.13 1.18
CA GLN A 129 4.00 9.19 2.15
C GLN A 129 4.17 10.59 1.55
N PHE A 130 5.23 10.81 0.77
CA PHE A 130 5.44 12.04 0.03
C PHE A 130 4.28 12.35 -0.92
N TYR A 131 3.85 11.38 -1.74
CA TYR A 131 2.75 11.59 -2.68
C TYR A 131 1.38 11.74 -2.00
N ALA A 132 1.22 11.33 -0.74
CA ALA A 132 0.03 11.65 0.06
C ALA A 132 0.06 13.09 0.59
N ILE A 133 1.21 13.55 1.09
CA ILE A 133 1.36 14.87 1.72
C ILE A 133 1.46 16.00 0.69
N TYR A 134 2.22 15.81 -0.38
CA TYR A 134 2.48 16.83 -1.40
C TYR A 134 1.20 17.49 -1.98
N PRO A 135 0.15 16.75 -2.38
CA PRO A 135 -1.08 17.38 -2.89
C PRO A 135 -1.84 18.19 -1.83
N MET A 136 -1.65 17.88 -0.54
CA MET A 136 -2.32 18.55 0.58
C MET A 136 -1.60 19.83 1.03
N ASN A 137 -0.33 20.02 0.66
CA ASN A 137 0.51 21.09 1.19
C ASN A 137 1.45 21.65 0.11
N LYS A 138 0.89 22.08 -1.02
CA LYS A 138 1.65 22.62 -2.16
C LYS A 138 2.56 23.80 -1.77
N GLU A 139 2.17 24.55 -0.74
CA GLU A 139 2.90 25.72 -0.24
C GLU A 139 4.21 25.37 0.49
N LYS A 140 4.34 24.16 1.06
CA LYS A 140 5.58 23.74 1.75
C LYS A 140 6.73 23.42 0.78
N GLY A 141 6.45 23.34 -0.52
CA GLY A 141 7.40 22.92 -1.54
C GLY A 141 7.84 21.45 -1.41
N VAL A 142 8.55 20.96 -2.42
CA VAL A 142 9.00 19.55 -2.50
C VAL A 142 9.87 19.17 -1.30
N MET A 143 10.79 20.04 -0.88
CA MET A 143 11.72 19.78 0.23
C MET A 143 11.00 19.69 1.59
N GLY A 144 9.96 20.50 1.81
CA GLY A 144 9.15 20.47 3.02
C GLY A 144 8.29 19.20 3.11
N SER A 145 7.73 18.77 1.97
CA SER A 145 6.97 17.51 1.89
C SER A 145 7.84 16.27 2.09
N ILE A 146 9.08 16.26 1.58
CA ILE A 146 10.04 15.17 1.83
C ILE A 146 10.41 15.09 3.32
N LYS A 147 10.74 16.23 3.95
CA LYS A 147 11.02 16.25 5.41
C LYS A 147 9.84 15.73 6.22
N ALA A 148 8.61 16.07 5.81
CA ALA A 148 7.40 15.58 6.48
C ALA A 148 7.11 14.10 6.23
N ALA A 149 7.58 13.54 5.11
CA ALA A 149 7.44 12.12 4.78
C ALA A 149 8.48 11.24 5.49
N VAL A 150 9.65 11.80 5.80
CA VAL A 150 10.74 11.11 6.52
C VAL A 150 10.55 11.18 8.04
N LYS A 151 9.84 12.19 8.54
CA LYS A 151 9.56 12.41 9.96
C LYS A 151 8.52 11.43 10.49
#